data_AF-A0A7R9V2A4-F1
#
_entry.id   AF-A0A7R9V2A4-F1
#
_cell.length_a   1.000
_cell.length_b   1.000
_cell.length_c   1.000
_cell.angle_alpha   90.00
_cell.angle_beta   90.00
_cell.angle_gamma   90.00
#
_symmetry.space_group_name_H-M   'P 1'
#
loop_
_entity.id
_entity.type
_entity.pdbx_description
1 polymer ?
#
loop_
_entity_poly.entity_id
_entity_poly.type
_entity_poly.pdbx_seq_one_letter_code
_entity_poly.pdbx_strand_id
1 'polypeptide(L)'
;RHYCWWWQWLSWLSWWQWWLCCWRAAWLGSWGVPPRGAVRVHVTLLDASGCVEFTPGVLRCLVDPAHVDAMLSLAERAVGRHVHVVQAYASAVELHGDGRGGGDVVCSDGSRVAFDALLLAAGSSYSAPIRRAALPPAKSLPAAQGLPSLLSTRGMPMGTAPGEACRGGELQGGSGGSGGGGGEPLPPPAQALSARARELCDAAAVLASVASVVVVGGGPVGVELAAEIAGQFGRGKEVTLVTGASRLLPRMPHRAGDHALGWLTAHGVRVLFGARVTRWPPP
;
A
#
# COMPACT_ATOMS: atom_id res chain seq x y z
N ARG A 1 12.40 8.83 22.88
CA ARG A 1 13.16 7.67 22.35
C ARG A 1 12.80 6.31 23.00
N HIS A 2 11.76 6.20 23.85
CA HIS A 2 11.37 4.92 24.48
C HIS A 2 9.94 4.41 24.17
N TYR A 3 9.13 5.10 23.35
CA TYR A 3 7.68 4.82 23.22
C TYR A 3 7.26 4.11 21.92
N CYS A 4 8.18 3.92 20.97
CA CYS A 4 7.94 3.16 19.73
C CYS A 4 7.82 1.63 19.97
N TRP A 5 8.28 1.16 21.14
CA TRP A 5 8.39 -0.27 21.44
C TRP A 5 7.05 -0.94 21.79
N TRP A 6 6.10 -0.20 22.36
CA TRP A 6 4.86 -0.80 22.86
C TRP A 6 3.83 -1.10 21.76
N TRP A 7 3.80 -0.27 20.72
CA TRP A 7 2.93 -0.49 19.54
C TRP A 7 3.54 -1.49 18.54
N GLN A 8 4.87 -1.54 18.42
CA GLN A 8 5.57 -2.66 17.77
C GLN A 8 5.26 -3.99 18.49
N TRP A 9 5.03 -3.95 19.81
CA TRP A 9 4.65 -5.12 20.61
C TRP A 9 3.22 -5.62 20.34
N LEU A 10 2.25 -4.72 20.14
CA LEU A 10 0.86 -5.10 19.87
C LEU A 10 0.62 -5.58 18.44
N SER A 11 1.35 -5.05 17.45
CA SER A 11 1.44 -5.65 16.11
C SER A 11 2.25 -6.96 16.11
N TRP A 12 3.21 -7.10 17.04
CA TRP A 12 3.86 -8.37 17.34
C TRP A 12 2.92 -9.40 17.98
N LEU A 13 1.88 -9.02 18.75
CA LEU A 13 1.00 -9.97 19.44
C LEU A 13 -0.01 -10.65 18.51
N SER A 14 -0.51 -9.93 17.50
CA SER A 14 -1.31 -10.54 16.42
C SER A 14 -0.43 -11.41 15.50
N TRP A 15 0.83 -11.00 15.28
CA TRP A 15 1.84 -11.81 14.62
C TRP A 15 2.30 -13.00 15.47
N TRP A 16 2.34 -12.90 16.80
CA TRP A 16 2.66 -13.99 17.73
C TRP A 16 1.51 -14.99 17.80
N GLN A 17 0.26 -14.56 17.68
CA GLN A 17 -0.87 -15.49 17.53
C GLN A 17 -0.84 -16.18 16.17
N TRP A 18 -0.42 -15.50 15.11
CA TRP A 18 -0.18 -16.12 13.80
C TRP A 18 1.01 -17.08 13.83
N TRP A 19 2.12 -16.69 14.45
CA TRP A 19 3.36 -17.48 14.60
C TRP A 19 3.15 -18.65 15.56
N LEU A 20 2.41 -18.49 16.66
CA LEU A 20 1.97 -19.58 17.54
C LEU A 20 0.97 -20.49 16.83
N CYS A 21 0.09 -20.00 15.96
CA CYS A 21 -0.76 -20.87 15.14
C CYS A 21 0.07 -21.67 14.13
N CYS A 22 1.07 -21.06 13.48
CA CYS A 22 2.00 -21.77 12.60
C CYS A 22 2.93 -22.74 13.37
N TRP A 23 3.37 -22.37 14.57
CA TRP A 23 4.27 -23.16 15.41
C TRP A 23 3.54 -24.31 16.13
N ARG A 24 2.29 -24.10 16.56
CA ARG A 24 1.44 -25.13 17.15
C ARG A 24 0.90 -26.11 16.09
N ALA A 25 0.71 -25.66 14.85
CA ALA A 25 0.51 -26.54 13.70
C ALA A 25 1.77 -27.36 13.34
N ALA A 26 2.97 -26.83 13.62
CA ALA A 26 4.22 -27.56 13.45
C ALA A 26 4.55 -28.54 14.60
N TRP A 27 3.98 -28.35 15.79
CA TRP A 27 4.30 -29.15 16.99
C TRP A 27 3.32 -30.29 17.29
N LEU A 28 2.09 -30.27 16.75
CA LEU A 28 1.16 -31.41 16.81
C LEU A 28 1.42 -32.40 15.67
N GLY A 29 2.66 -32.86 15.57
CA GLY A 29 3.06 -33.98 14.71
C GLY A 29 2.56 -35.30 15.25
N SER A 30 1.33 -35.69 14.90
CA SER A 30 0.88 -37.11 14.92
C SER A 30 -0.34 -37.39 14.05
N TRP A 31 -0.62 -36.54 13.05
CA TRP A 31 -1.52 -36.90 11.95
C TRP A 31 -0.65 -37.32 10.78
N GLY A 32 -0.75 -38.58 10.38
CA GLY A 32 0.07 -39.20 9.33
C GLY A 32 0.07 -38.37 8.06
N VAL A 33 1.13 -37.56 7.88
CA VAL A 33 1.43 -36.92 6.61
C VAL A 33 1.95 -38.02 5.70
N PRO A 34 1.26 -38.36 4.59
CA PRO A 34 1.73 -39.37 3.66
C PRO A 34 3.12 -38.96 3.13
N PRO A 35 3.98 -39.93 2.78
CA PRO A 35 5.33 -39.65 2.33
C PRO A 35 5.30 -38.67 1.16
N ARG A 36 6.06 -37.57 1.26
CA ARG A 36 6.16 -36.53 0.24
C ARG A 36 6.78 -37.11 -1.04
N GLY A 37 5.97 -37.70 -1.90
CA GLY A 37 6.22 -37.66 -3.34
C GLY A 37 6.17 -36.17 -3.73
N ALA A 38 7.31 -35.59 -4.09
CA ALA A 38 7.42 -34.16 -4.34
C ALA A 38 6.65 -33.77 -5.61
N VAL A 39 5.35 -33.49 -5.47
CA VAL A 39 4.59 -32.82 -6.52
C VAL A 39 5.24 -31.45 -6.71
N ARG A 40 5.93 -31.29 -7.84
CA ARG A 40 6.53 -30.01 -8.23
C ARG A 40 5.43 -29.15 -8.83
N VAL A 41 5.08 -28.06 -8.16
CA VAL A 41 4.11 -27.08 -8.65
C VAL A 41 4.87 -25.93 -9.31
N HIS A 42 4.45 -25.54 -10.51
CA HIS A 42 4.90 -24.31 -11.14
C HIS A 42 3.99 -23.17 -10.65
N VAL A 43 4.57 -22.13 -10.05
CA VAL A 43 3.81 -21.00 -9.51
C VAL A 43 4.06 -19.77 -10.38
N THR A 44 2.99 -19.21 -10.94
CA THR A 44 3.01 -17.93 -11.65
C THR A 44 2.29 -16.87 -10.83
N LEU A 45 2.98 -15.78 -10.49
CA LEU A 45 2.38 -14.60 -9.88
C LEU A 45 2.12 -13.56 -10.97
N LEU A 46 0.85 -13.20 -11.17
CA LEU A 46 0.43 -12.17 -12.11
C LEU A 46 0.02 -10.92 -11.33
N ASP A 47 0.68 -9.78 -11.58
CA ASP A 47 0.37 -8.50 -10.95
C ASP A 47 0.72 -7.32 -11.87
N ALA A 48 -0.08 -6.26 -11.86
CA ALA A 48 0.13 -5.14 -12.78
C ALA A 48 1.31 -4.21 -12.37
N SER A 49 1.63 -4.15 -11.09
CA SER A 49 2.66 -3.23 -10.58
C SER A 49 4.08 -3.77 -10.72
N GLY A 50 4.24 -5.09 -10.77
CA GLY A 50 5.56 -5.76 -10.73
C GLY A 50 6.31 -5.53 -9.40
N CYS A 51 5.62 -4.98 -8.40
CA CYS A 51 6.18 -4.56 -7.12
C CYS A 51 5.36 -5.13 -5.96
N VAL A 52 5.96 -5.21 -4.78
CA VAL A 52 5.30 -5.57 -3.53
C VAL A 52 5.35 -4.37 -2.60
N GLU A 53 4.20 -3.99 -2.06
CA GLU A 53 4.03 -2.94 -1.06
C GLU A 53 3.61 -3.57 0.27
N PHE A 54 4.39 -3.34 1.33
CA PHE A 54 3.96 -3.63 2.70
C PHE A 54 2.93 -2.58 3.13
N THR A 55 1.68 -2.81 2.73
CA THR A 55 0.58 -1.86 2.88
C THR A 55 0.37 -1.30 4.30
N PRO A 56 0.57 -2.06 5.42
CA PRO A 56 0.40 -1.49 6.76
C PRO A 56 1.37 -0.35 7.04
N GLY A 57 2.60 -0.42 6.54
CA GLY A 57 3.62 0.61 6.83
C GLY A 57 3.56 1.84 5.91
N VAL A 58 2.65 1.89 4.94
CA VAL A 58 2.48 3.06 4.06
C VAL A 58 2.09 4.32 4.84
N LEU A 59 1.32 4.19 5.93
CA LEU A 59 0.90 5.33 6.75
C LEU A 59 2.10 6.03 7.40
N ARG A 60 3.13 5.25 7.79
CA ARG A 60 4.40 5.75 8.31
C ARG A 60 5.11 6.61 7.27
N CYS A 61 5.12 6.19 6.01
CA CYS A 61 5.76 6.93 4.92
C CYS A 61 5.18 8.33 4.69
N LEU A 62 3.92 8.57 5.09
CA LEU A 62 3.29 9.89 4.97
C LEU A 62 3.88 10.91 5.97
N VAL A 63 4.37 10.46 7.11
CA VAL A 63 4.93 11.33 8.16
C VAL A 63 6.45 11.24 8.25
N ASP A 64 7.01 10.14 7.74
CA ASP A 64 8.44 9.83 7.72
C ASP A 64 8.81 9.11 6.40
N PRO A 65 9.06 9.88 5.32
CA PRO A 65 9.32 9.31 3.99
C PRO A 65 10.63 8.51 3.89
N ALA A 66 11.51 8.56 4.89
CA ALA A 66 12.72 7.73 4.93
C ALA A 66 12.41 6.22 5.02
N HIS A 67 11.18 5.84 5.37
CA HIS A 67 10.76 4.44 5.47
C HIS A 67 10.33 3.82 4.13
N VAL A 68 10.21 4.60 3.04
CA VAL A 68 9.68 4.13 1.76
C VAL A 68 10.42 2.91 1.21
N ASP A 69 11.75 2.91 1.27
CA ASP A 69 12.58 1.80 0.78
C ASP A 69 12.38 0.49 1.56
N ALA A 70 12.00 0.58 2.83
CA ALA A 70 11.70 -0.61 3.63
C ALA A 70 10.31 -1.19 3.29
N MET A 71 9.41 -0.40 2.70
CA MET A 71 8.03 -0.79 2.41
C MET A 71 7.83 -1.33 1.00
N LEU A 72 8.69 -0.95 0.06
CA LEU A 72 8.54 -1.29 -1.36
C LEU A 72 9.66 -2.23 -1.80
N SER A 73 9.30 -3.26 -2.56
CA SER A 73 10.27 -4.17 -3.17
C SER A 73 9.83 -4.57 -4.58
N LEU A 74 10.78 -4.97 -5.42
CA LEU A 74 10.45 -5.63 -6.67
C LEU A 74 9.87 -7.01 -6.38
N ALA A 75 8.79 -7.39 -7.07
CA ALA A 75 8.11 -8.65 -6.83
C ALA A 75 9.07 -9.84 -6.97
N GLU A 76 9.90 -9.87 -8.01
CA GLU A 76 10.92 -10.91 -8.24
C GLU A 76 11.91 -11.07 -7.08
N ARG A 77 12.24 -9.98 -6.38
CA ARG A 77 13.13 -10.03 -5.21
C ARG A 77 12.41 -10.56 -3.97
N ALA A 78 11.10 -10.37 -3.89
CA ALA A 78 10.29 -10.72 -2.73
C ALA A 78 9.84 -12.20 -2.72
N VAL A 79 9.49 -12.78 -3.87
CA VAL A 79 8.84 -14.10 -3.94
C VAL A 79 9.79 -15.29 -4.17
N GLY A 80 11.07 -15.02 -4.42
CA GLY A 80 12.11 -16.03 -4.62
C GLY A 80 12.16 -16.64 -6.03
N ARG A 81 13.22 -17.40 -6.33
CA ARG A 81 13.55 -17.87 -7.70
C ARG A 81 12.60 -18.93 -8.28
N HIS A 82 11.71 -19.50 -7.48
CA HIS A 82 10.82 -20.58 -7.89
C HIS A 82 9.44 -20.10 -8.34
N VAL A 83 9.20 -18.78 -8.30
CA VAL A 83 7.95 -18.15 -8.74
C VAL A 83 8.24 -17.35 -9.99
N HIS A 84 7.48 -17.61 -11.05
CA HIS A 84 7.52 -16.82 -12.27
C HIS A 84 6.64 -15.59 -12.09
N VAL A 85 7.20 -14.38 -12.18
CA VAL A 85 6.43 -13.15 -12.06
C VAL A 85 6.06 -12.64 -13.46
N VAL A 86 4.77 -12.38 -13.69
CA VAL A 86 4.24 -11.80 -14.91
C VAL A 86 3.66 -10.44 -14.58
N GLN A 87 4.24 -9.38 -15.15
CA GLN A 87 3.69 -8.04 -14.99
C GLN A 87 2.57 -7.80 -16.00
N ALA A 88 1.31 -7.92 -15.57
CA ALA A 88 0.15 -7.73 -16.44
C ALA A 88 -1.11 -7.39 -15.62
N TYR A 89 -2.10 -6.75 -16.25
CA TYR A 89 -3.45 -6.67 -15.71
C TYR A 89 -4.26 -7.88 -16.17
N ALA A 90 -4.75 -8.70 -15.23
CA ALA A 90 -5.77 -9.70 -15.53
C ALA A 90 -7.11 -9.01 -15.83
N SER A 91 -7.69 -9.30 -16.99
CA SER A 91 -8.95 -8.73 -17.46
C SER A 91 -10.10 -9.73 -17.42
N ALA A 92 -9.83 -11.02 -17.64
CA ALA A 92 -10.82 -12.08 -17.57
C ALA A 92 -10.21 -13.42 -17.16
N VAL A 93 -11.09 -14.35 -16.76
CA VAL A 93 -10.75 -15.76 -16.50
C VAL A 93 -11.66 -16.61 -17.39
N GLU A 94 -11.05 -17.43 -18.24
CA GLU A 94 -11.73 -18.38 -19.11
C GLU A 94 -11.47 -19.80 -18.59
N LEU A 95 -12.52 -20.55 -18.22
CA LEU A 95 -12.37 -21.91 -17.71
C LEU A 95 -12.46 -22.93 -18.85
N HIS A 96 -11.71 -24.04 -18.73
CA HIS A 96 -11.84 -25.14 -19.68
C HIS A 96 -13.18 -25.86 -19.49
N GLY A 97 -13.93 -26.04 -20.58
CA GLY A 97 -15.27 -26.64 -20.57
C GLY A 97 -15.30 -28.17 -20.59
N ASP A 98 -14.15 -28.83 -20.52
CA ASP A 98 -13.98 -30.28 -20.73
C ASP A 98 -14.00 -31.10 -19.43
N GLY A 99 -14.24 -30.45 -18.28
CA GLY A 99 -14.35 -31.10 -16.97
C GLY A 99 -13.02 -31.51 -16.34
N ARG A 100 -11.87 -31.20 -16.95
CA ARG A 100 -10.53 -31.53 -16.42
C ARG A 100 -10.04 -30.55 -15.35
N GLY A 101 -10.74 -29.44 -15.15
CA GLY A 101 -10.29 -28.32 -14.33
C GLY A 101 -9.25 -27.47 -15.07
N GLY A 102 -9.01 -26.25 -14.57
CA GLY A 102 -8.08 -25.31 -15.19
C GLY A 102 -8.74 -24.31 -16.14
N GLY A 103 -7.90 -23.45 -16.71
CA GLY A 103 -8.32 -22.33 -17.54
C GLY A 103 -7.18 -21.42 -17.93
N ASP A 104 -7.55 -20.26 -18.45
CA ASP A 104 -6.65 -19.20 -18.89
C ASP A 104 -7.04 -17.89 -18.22
N VAL A 105 -6.06 -17.22 -17.62
CA VAL A 105 -6.20 -15.79 -17.27
C VAL A 105 -5.87 -14.99 -18.52
N VAL A 106 -6.82 -14.18 -18.98
CA VAL A 106 -6.63 -13.26 -20.10
C VAL A 106 -6.13 -11.93 -19.55
N CYS A 107 -5.05 -11.41 -20.12
CA CYS A 107 -4.46 -10.14 -19.75
C CYS A 107 -4.99 -8.99 -20.62
N SER A 108 -4.85 -7.75 -20.14
CA SER A 108 -5.27 -6.55 -20.88
C SER A 108 -4.50 -6.33 -22.19
N ASP A 109 -3.28 -6.85 -22.29
CA ASP A 109 -2.43 -6.80 -23.49
C ASP A 109 -2.72 -7.94 -24.48
N GLY A 110 -3.73 -8.77 -24.19
CA GLY A 110 -4.10 -9.94 -24.98
C GLY A 110 -3.27 -11.19 -24.70
N SER A 111 -2.24 -11.12 -23.85
CA SER A 111 -1.50 -12.31 -23.40
C SER A 111 -2.40 -13.22 -22.55
N ARG A 112 -2.06 -14.51 -22.49
CA ARG A 112 -2.81 -15.54 -21.76
C ARG A 112 -1.89 -16.33 -20.85
N VAL A 113 -2.34 -16.58 -19.62
CA VAL A 113 -1.63 -17.40 -18.63
C VAL A 113 -2.49 -18.59 -18.25
N ALA A 114 -2.11 -19.76 -18.74
CA ALA A 114 -2.78 -21.02 -18.41
C ALA A 114 -2.55 -21.42 -16.95
N PHE A 115 -3.55 -22.06 -16.35
CA PHE A 115 -3.47 -22.60 -14.99
C PHE A 115 -4.25 -23.90 -14.86
N ASP A 116 -3.77 -24.79 -13.99
CA ASP A 116 -4.55 -25.92 -13.48
C ASP A 116 -5.37 -25.53 -12.24
N ALA A 117 -4.84 -24.59 -11.44
CA ALA A 117 -5.50 -24.01 -10.27
C ALA A 117 -5.26 -22.49 -10.21
N LEU A 118 -6.32 -21.72 -9.94
CA LEU A 118 -6.29 -20.25 -9.85
C LEU A 118 -6.57 -19.79 -8.41
N LEU A 119 -5.71 -18.92 -7.90
CA LEU A 119 -5.91 -18.20 -6.64
C LEU A 119 -6.12 -16.71 -6.93
N LEU A 120 -7.30 -16.18 -6.60
CA LEU A 120 -7.62 -14.77 -6.79
C LEU A 120 -7.26 -13.98 -5.52
N ALA A 121 -6.22 -13.17 -5.63
CA ALA A 121 -5.72 -12.30 -4.55
C ALA A 121 -5.51 -10.85 -5.03
N ALA A 122 -6.34 -10.38 -5.97
CA ALA A 122 -6.22 -9.07 -6.62
C ALA A 122 -6.50 -7.84 -5.71
N GLY A 123 -6.68 -8.07 -4.41
CA GLY A 123 -6.97 -7.02 -3.43
C GLY A 123 -8.37 -6.40 -3.60
N SER A 124 -8.53 -5.22 -3.03
CA SER A 124 -9.78 -4.45 -3.05
C SER A 124 -9.52 -3.07 -3.64
N SER A 125 -10.39 -2.61 -4.53
CA SER A 125 -10.49 -1.20 -4.87
C SER A 125 -11.40 -0.48 -3.86
N TYR A 126 -11.15 0.81 -3.69
CA TYR A 126 -12.00 1.69 -2.87
C TYR A 126 -12.58 2.76 -3.78
N SER A 127 -13.85 3.11 -3.56
CA SER A 127 -14.48 4.25 -4.24
C SER A 127 -13.68 5.52 -3.96
N ALA A 128 -13.42 6.30 -5.00
CA ALA A 128 -12.68 7.55 -4.85
C ALA A 128 -13.47 8.57 -3.98
N PRO A 129 -12.79 9.36 -3.12
CA PRO A 129 -11.41 9.18 -2.65
C PRO A 129 -11.38 8.65 -1.21
N ILE A 130 -10.76 7.49 -1.02
CA ILE A 130 -10.27 7.02 0.29
C ILE A 130 -8.74 7.21 0.42
N ARG A 131 -8.02 7.47 -0.69
CA ARG A 131 -6.62 7.95 -0.70
C ARG A 131 -6.57 9.44 -1.03
N ARG A 132 -5.46 10.12 -0.66
CA ARG A 132 -5.21 11.56 -0.83
C ARG A 132 -5.96 12.08 -2.05
N ALA A 133 -7.01 12.85 -1.78
CA ALA A 133 -7.62 13.61 -2.83
C ALA A 133 -6.58 14.61 -3.34
N ALA A 134 -6.49 14.78 -4.65
CA ALA A 134 -5.71 15.86 -5.23
C ALA A 134 -6.23 17.18 -4.64
N LEU A 135 -5.52 17.72 -3.66
CA LEU A 135 -5.67 19.11 -3.30
C LEU A 135 -5.23 19.90 -4.54
N PRO A 136 -5.93 20.98 -4.92
CA PRO A 136 -5.44 21.87 -5.97
C PRO A 136 -3.97 22.21 -5.64
N PRO A 137 -3.09 22.24 -6.65
CA PRO A 137 -1.66 22.37 -6.42
C PRO A 137 -1.40 23.55 -5.49
N ALA A 138 -0.77 23.27 -4.34
CA ALA A 138 -0.24 24.32 -3.50
C ALA A 138 0.65 25.19 -4.39
N LYS A 139 0.40 26.51 -4.41
CA LYS A 139 1.21 27.47 -5.18
C LYS A 139 2.68 27.15 -4.93
N SER A 140 3.35 26.65 -5.98
CA SER A 140 4.77 26.29 -6.06
C SER A 140 5.42 25.92 -4.72
N LEU A 141 5.27 24.66 -4.29
CA LEU A 141 6.20 24.10 -3.30
C LEU A 141 7.59 23.96 -3.97
N PRO A 142 8.69 24.35 -3.30
CA PRO A 142 10.02 24.09 -3.82
C PRO A 142 10.20 22.58 -3.94
N ALA A 143 10.69 22.13 -5.10
CA ALA A 143 11.01 20.72 -5.34
C ALA A 143 11.85 20.19 -4.17
N ALA A 144 11.49 19.02 -3.64
CA ALA A 144 12.23 18.37 -2.57
C ALA A 144 13.67 18.09 -3.06
N GLN A 145 14.59 18.99 -2.72
CA GLN A 145 16.02 18.81 -2.95
C GLN A 145 16.53 17.84 -1.87
N GLY A 146 16.84 16.61 -2.27
CA GLY A 146 17.38 15.61 -1.35
C GLY A 146 16.88 14.18 -1.55
N LEU A 147 16.52 13.77 -2.76
CA LEU A 147 16.43 12.33 -3.07
C LEU A 147 17.82 11.69 -2.87
N PRO A 148 17.98 10.64 -2.05
CA PRO A 148 19.22 9.88 -2.04
C PRO A 148 19.43 9.28 -3.44
N SER A 149 20.57 9.61 -4.06
CA SER A 149 20.97 9.11 -5.37
C SER A 149 21.38 7.63 -5.29
N LEU A 150 20.43 6.72 -5.48
CA LEU A 150 20.71 5.27 -5.48
C LEU A 150 20.45 4.56 -6.80
N LEU A 151 20.25 5.31 -7.90
CA LEU A 151 20.43 4.78 -9.25
C LEU A 151 21.80 5.20 -9.78
N SER A 152 22.86 4.58 -9.24
CA SER A 152 24.16 4.58 -9.89
C SER A 152 24.08 3.68 -11.11
N THR A 153 23.74 4.26 -12.26
CA THR A 153 23.99 3.63 -13.57
C THR A 153 25.48 3.71 -13.86
N ARG A 154 26.28 2.82 -13.26
CA ARG A 154 27.64 2.57 -13.75
C ARG A 154 27.54 1.68 -14.99
N GLY A 155 27.73 2.29 -16.15
CA GLY A 155 28.07 1.60 -17.39
C GLY A 155 27.13 1.86 -18.56
N MET A 156 27.11 3.10 -19.08
CA MET A 156 26.76 3.36 -20.48
C MET A 156 27.68 4.47 -21.02
N PRO A 157 28.22 4.36 -22.25
CA PRO A 157 29.15 5.33 -22.79
C PRO A 157 28.45 6.66 -23.11
N MET A 158 29.19 7.74 -22.87
CA MET A 158 28.80 9.13 -23.12
C MET A 158 28.45 9.37 -24.59
N GLY A 159 27.23 9.86 -24.83
CA GLY A 159 26.78 10.36 -26.13
C GLY A 159 25.77 11.49 -25.96
N THR A 160 26.25 12.72 -26.23
CA THR A 160 25.53 13.95 -26.64
C THR A 160 24.18 14.30 -25.98
N ALA A 161 24.17 15.45 -25.30
CA ALA A 161 22.97 16.14 -24.82
C ALA A 161 22.02 16.59 -25.96
N PRO A 162 20.71 16.62 -25.68
CA PRO A 162 19.87 17.78 -25.92
C PRO A 162 19.29 18.25 -24.55
N GLY A 163 19.21 19.53 -24.23
CA GLY A 163 18.61 20.59 -25.03
C GLY A 163 17.11 20.64 -24.70
N GLU A 164 16.75 21.50 -23.74
CA GLU A 164 15.43 22.07 -23.45
C GLU A 164 14.17 21.33 -23.97
N ALA A 165 13.33 20.83 -23.05
CA ALA A 165 11.89 21.12 -22.96
C ALA A 165 11.17 20.08 -22.11
N CYS A 166 10.67 20.49 -20.94
CA CYS A 166 9.47 19.94 -20.30
C CYS A 166 8.90 21.05 -19.41
N ARG A 167 8.34 22.08 -20.03
CA ARG A 167 7.38 22.98 -19.36
C ARG A 167 5.98 22.37 -19.54
N GLY A 168 5.26 22.23 -18.43
CA GLY A 168 3.81 22.07 -18.42
C GLY A 168 3.29 20.75 -18.98
N GLY A 169 3.27 19.72 -18.14
CA GLY A 169 2.41 18.55 -18.32
C GLY A 169 1.75 18.23 -16.99
N GLU A 170 0.43 18.37 -16.91
CA GLU A 170 -0.38 17.81 -15.83
C GLU A 170 -0.17 16.29 -15.80
N LEU A 171 0.61 15.82 -14.83
CA LEU A 171 0.75 14.39 -14.56
C LEU A 171 -0.39 14.00 -13.63
N GLN A 172 -1.41 13.35 -14.18
CA GLN A 172 -2.38 12.59 -13.40
C GLN A 172 -1.59 11.61 -12.51
N GLY A 173 -1.69 11.79 -11.20
CA GLY A 173 -1.07 10.92 -10.21
C GLY A 173 -1.65 9.52 -10.31
N GLY A 174 -0.94 8.65 -11.02
CA GLY A 174 -1.30 7.25 -11.24
C GLY A 174 -1.02 6.39 -10.02
N SER A 175 -1.81 6.57 -8.95
CA SER A 175 -1.77 5.65 -7.82
C SER A 175 -2.25 4.27 -8.23
N GLY A 176 -1.57 3.21 -7.77
CA GLY A 176 -1.92 1.79 -7.96
C GLY A 176 -3.27 1.36 -7.36
N GLY A 177 -4.35 1.96 -7.84
CA GLY A 177 -5.70 1.43 -7.84
C GLY A 177 -6.09 1.17 -9.29
N SER A 178 -6.62 -0.02 -9.55
CA SER A 178 -7.23 -0.45 -10.80
C SER A 178 -8.31 0.55 -11.26
N GLY A 179 -7.88 1.61 -11.93
CA GLY A 179 -8.66 2.29 -12.96
C GLY A 179 -8.27 1.62 -14.26
N GLY A 180 -9.25 0.99 -14.93
CA GLY A 180 -9.04 0.34 -16.22
C GLY A 180 -8.56 1.35 -17.27
N GLY A 181 -7.25 1.49 -17.40
CA GLY A 181 -6.61 2.09 -18.56
C GLY A 181 -6.37 0.99 -19.59
N GLY A 182 -7.40 0.65 -20.35
CA GLY A 182 -7.22 -0.23 -21.52
C GLY A 182 -6.45 0.53 -22.59
N GLY A 183 -5.19 0.14 -22.83
CA GLY A 183 -4.44 0.49 -24.04
C GLY A 183 -2.97 0.85 -23.86
N GLU A 184 -2.59 1.47 -22.74
CA GLU A 184 -1.20 1.91 -22.53
C GLU A 184 -0.32 0.79 -21.94
N PRO A 185 0.91 0.57 -22.45
CA PRO A 185 1.83 -0.39 -21.89
C PRO A 185 2.14 -0.11 -20.41
N LEU A 186 2.17 -1.17 -19.60
CA LEU A 186 2.61 -1.07 -18.21
C LEU A 186 4.07 -0.58 -18.14
N PRO A 187 4.40 0.36 -17.24
CA PRO A 187 5.79 0.77 -17.06
C PRO A 187 6.63 -0.38 -16.50
N PRO A 188 7.93 -0.46 -16.83
CA PRO A 188 8.82 -1.45 -16.25
C PRO A 188 8.77 -1.47 -14.71
N PRO A 189 8.93 -2.62 -14.02
CA PRO A 189 8.74 -2.72 -12.57
C PRO A 189 9.58 -1.73 -11.75
N ALA A 190 10.84 -1.52 -12.12
CA ALA A 190 11.70 -0.56 -11.44
C ALA A 190 11.21 0.89 -11.58
N GLN A 191 10.59 1.23 -12.71
CA GLN A 191 9.97 2.54 -12.92
C GLN A 191 8.68 2.66 -12.11
N ALA A 192 7.84 1.62 -12.08
CA ALA A 192 6.62 1.57 -11.26
C ALA A 192 6.95 1.72 -9.77
N LEU A 193 7.95 1.01 -9.26
CA LEU A 193 8.46 1.13 -7.89
C LEU A 193 8.89 2.56 -7.58
N SER A 194 9.68 3.16 -8.48
CA SER A 194 10.20 4.52 -8.31
C SER A 194 9.09 5.56 -8.36
N ALA A 195 8.10 5.38 -9.24
CA ALA A 195 6.92 6.24 -9.30
C ALA A 195 6.13 6.17 -7.98
N ARG A 196 5.90 4.95 -7.48
CA ARG A 196 5.20 4.74 -6.21
C ARG A 196 5.94 5.37 -5.02
N ALA A 197 7.27 5.23 -4.98
CA ALA A 197 8.09 5.87 -3.97
C ALA A 197 7.97 7.41 -3.99
N ARG A 198 8.02 8.01 -5.19
CA ARG A 198 7.82 9.46 -5.36
C ARG A 198 6.45 9.91 -4.89
N GLU A 199 5.38 9.18 -5.22
CA GLU A 199 4.03 9.50 -4.76
C GLU A 199 3.94 9.59 -3.23
N LEU A 200 4.59 8.66 -2.52
CA LEU A 200 4.61 8.67 -1.06
C LEU A 200 5.41 9.87 -0.53
N CYS A 201 6.57 10.16 -1.11
CA CYS A 201 7.37 11.34 -0.77
C CYS A 201 6.62 12.66 -1.02
N ASP A 202 5.93 12.78 -2.15
CA ASP A 202 5.14 13.96 -2.50
C ASP A 202 3.93 14.12 -1.58
N ALA A 203 3.30 13.01 -1.19
CA ALA A 203 2.24 13.02 -0.18
C ALA A 203 2.75 13.46 1.18
N ALA A 204 3.93 12.98 1.60
CA ALA A 204 4.56 13.41 2.84
C ALA A 204 4.92 14.90 2.83
N ALA A 205 5.46 15.40 1.72
CA ALA A 205 5.80 16.82 1.56
C ALA A 205 4.55 17.71 1.67
N VAL A 206 3.43 17.31 1.06
CA VAL A 206 2.17 18.04 1.20
C VAL A 206 1.61 17.96 2.61
N LEU A 207 1.63 16.78 3.23
CA LEU A 207 1.19 16.64 4.61
C LEU A 207 2.01 17.51 5.57
N ALA A 208 3.32 17.62 5.34
CA ALA A 208 4.20 18.48 6.12
C ALA A 208 3.85 19.97 5.96
N SER A 209 3.48 20.42 4.76
CA SER A 209 3.25 21.84 4.46
C SER A 209 1.88 22.39 4.91
N VAL A 210 0.88 21.55 5.15
CA VAL A 210 -0.45 22.00 5.60
C VAL A 210 -0.53 22.23 7.12
N ALA A 211 -1.30 23.22 7.56
CA ALA A 211 -1.47 23.50 8.99
C ALA A 211 -2.51 22.60 9.69
N SER A 212 -3.50 22.12 8.93
CA SER A 212 -4.60 21.29 9.45
C SER A 212 -4.90 20.11 8.52
N VAL A 213 -5.36 19.01 9.11
CA VAL A 213 -5.65 17.74 8.43
C VAL A 213 -6.93 17.13 8.98
N VAL A 214 -7.79 16.66 8.07
CA VAL A 214 -8.97 15.87 8.41
C VAL A 214 -8.77 14.43 7.95
N VAL A 215 -8.89 13.49 8.87
CA VAL A 215 -8.87 12.04 8.62
C VAL A 215 -10.29 11.51 8.70
N VAL A 216 -10.74 10.78 7.68
CA VAL A 216 -12.10 10.24 7.62
C VAL A 216 -12.07 8.73 7.83
N GLY A 217 -12.78 8.27 8.87
CA GLY A 217 -12.95 6.86 9.23
C GLY A 217 -12.25 6.49 10.54
N GLY A 218 -13.02 6.21 11.59
CA GLY A 218 -12.52 5.77 12.91
C GLY A 218 -12.17 4.28 13.00
N GLY A 219 -11.85 3.63 11.88
CA GLY A 219 -11.34 2.25 11.84
C GLY A 219 -9.82 2.19 12.11
N PRO A 220 -9.20 1.00 12.07
CA PRO A 220 -7.77 0.83 12.33
C PRO A 220 -6.88 1.79 11.53
N VAL A 221 -7.09 1.85 10.20
CA VAL A 221 -6.31 2.70 9.29
C VAL A 221 -6.41 4.19 9.64
N GLY A 222 -7.61 4.71 9.87
CA GLY A 222 -7.78 6.14 10.16
C GLY A 222 -7.33 6.53 11.57
N VAL A 223 -7.47 5.63 12.55
CA VAL A 223 -6.90 5.81 13.89
C VAL A 223 -5.38 5.82 13.84
N GLU A 224 -4.76 4.88 13.14
CA GLU A 224 -3.30 4.80 12.96
C GLU A 224 -2.76 6.02 12.22
N LEU A 225 -3.40 6.44 11.13
CA LEU A 225 -3.01 7.63 10.39
C LEU A 225 -3.09 8.90 11.27
N ALA A 226 -4.19 9.09 12.00
CA ALA A 226 -4.33 10.23 12.91
C ALA A 226 -3.25 10.20 14.01
N ALA A 227 -2.92 9.02 14.52
CA ALA A 227 -1.89 8.84 15.54
C ALA A 227 -0.47 9.11 15.01
N GLU A 228 -0.12 8.62 13.82
CA GLU A 228 1.16 8.90 13.17
C GLU A 228 1.35 10.40 12.92
N ILE A 229 0.31 11.09 12.43
CA ILE A 229 0.36 12.55 12.21
C ILE A 229 0.58 13.29 13.53
N ALA A 230 -0.27 13.01 14.54
CA ALA A 230 -0.18 13.68 15.83
C ALA A 230 1.13 13.36 16.57
N GLY A 231 1.63 12.12 16.44
CA GLY A 231 2.89 11.68 17.02
C GLY A 231 4.11 12.36 16.39
N GLN A 232 4.10 12.56 15.07
CA GLN A 232 5.20 13.18 14.34
C GLN A 232 5.22 14.72 14.49
N PHE A 233 4.07 15.37 14.30
CA PHE A 233 3.98 16.84 14.26
C PHE A 233 3.59 17.46 15.60
N GLY A 234 3.24 16.64 16.60
CA GLY A 234 2.78 17.11 17.90
C GLY A 234 1.59 18.06 17.77
N ARG A 235 1.59 19.11 18.60
CA ARG A 235 0.56 20.16 18.56
C ARG A 235 0.80 21.23 17.49
N GLY A 236 1.82 21.07 16.64
CA GLY A 236 2.13 21.99 15.55
C GLY A 236 1.21 21.86 14.34
N LYS A 237 0.32 20.85 14.33
CA LYS A 237 -0.64 20.60 13.26
C LYS A 237 -2.00 20.24 13.87
N GLU A 238 -3.07 20.84 13.35
CA GLU A 238 -4.42 20.51 13.77
C GLU A 238 -4.88 19.21 13.10
N VAL A 239 -5.27 18.20 13.88
CA VAL A 239 -5.75 16.92 13.35
C VAL A 239 -7.18 16.67 13.80
N THR A 240 -8.09 16.47 12.86
CA THR A 240 -9.48 16.08 13.14
C THR A 240 -9.76 14.69 12.56
N LEU A 241 -10.21 13.74 13.38
CA LEU A 241 -10.67 12.42 12.98
C LEU A 241 -12.20 12.37 12.98
N VAL A 242 -12.80 12.12 11.81
CA VAL A 242 -14.25 12.07 11.63
C VAL A 242 -14.70 10.62 11.46
N THR A 243 -15.76 10.20 12.15
CA THR A 243 -16.33 8.87 11.99
C THR A 243 -17.85 8.87 12.12
N GLY A 244 -18.51 8.08 11.26
CA GLY A 244 -19.95 7.85 11.36
C GLY A 244 -20.33 6.86 12.46
N ALA A 245 -19.36 6.24 13.13
CA ALA A 245 -19.60 5.36 14.27
C ALA A 245 -19.72 6.16 15.57
N SER A 246 -20.30 5.55 16.61
CA SER A 246 -20.38 6.12 17.97
C SER A 246 -19.10 5.93 18.78
N ARG A 247 -18.14 5.13 18.29
CA ARG A 247 -16.84 4.89 18.92
C ARG A 247 -15.75 4.61 17.89
N LEU A 248 -14.49 4.78 18.29
CA LEU A 248 -13.34 4.33 17.52
C LEU A 248 -13.22 2.80 17.56
N LEU A 249 -12.65 2.24 16.49
CA LEU A 249 -12.37 0.82 16.33
C LEU A 249 -13.61 -0.07 16.61
N PRO A 250 -14.76 0.17 15.93
CA PRO A 250 -16.04 -0.47 16.27
C PRO A 250 -16.07 -2.00 16.13
N ARG A 251 -15.07 -2.59 15.45
CA ARG A 251 -14.90 -4.05 15.29
C ARG A 251 -13.88 -4.66 16.26
N MET A 252 -13.31 -3.86 17.15
CA MET A 252 -12.35 -4.30 18.18
C MET A 252 -12.98 -4.22 19.57
N PRO A 253 -12.39 -4.87 20.61
CA PRO A 253 -12.87 -4.75 21.98
C PRO A 253 -12.98 -3.29 22.43
N HIS A 254 -13.97 -2.98 23.28
CA HIS A 254 -14.25 -1.61 23.76
C HIS A 254 -13.00 -0.90 24.29
N ARG A 255 -12.21 -1.61 25.11
CA ARG A 255 -10.96 -1.09 25.69
C ARG A 255 -9.97 -0.58 24.64
N ALA A 256 -9.92 -1.18 23.45
CA ALA A 256 -9.05 -0.70 22.38
C ALA A 256 -9.52 0.65 21.82
N GLY A 257 -10.83 0.81 21.64
CA GLY A 257 -11.43 2.07 21.23
C GLY A 257 -11.25 3.17 22.28
N ASP A 258 -11.47 2.85 23.56
CA ASP A 258 -11.31 3.78 24.68
C ASP A 258 -9.85 4.22 24.83
N HIS A 259 -8.91 3.27 24.72
CA HIS A 259 -7.48 3.57 24.75
C HIS A 259 -7.05 4.45 23.59
N ALA A 260 -7.50 4.14 22.36
CA ALA A 260 -7.22 4.95 21.18
C ALA A 260 -7.77 6.37 21.32
N LEU A 261 -9.01 6.52 21.81
CA LEU A 261 -9.61 7.83 22.04
C LEU A 261 -8.84 8.64 23.10
N GLY A 262 -8.51 8.00 24.23
CA GLY A 262 -7.73 8.63 25.30
C GLY A 262 -6.37 9.11 24.81
N TRP A 263 -5.66 8.28 24.04
CA TRP A 263 -4.37 8.67 23.45
C TRP A 263 -4.53 9.82 22.45
N LEU A 264 -5.46 9.71 21.49
CA LEU A 264 -5.65 10.72 20.45
C LEU A 264 -6.01 12.09 21.03
N THR A 265 -6.96 12.13 21.97
CA THR A 265 -7.37 13.37 22.64
C THR A 265 -6.23 13.99 23.47
N ALA A 266 -5.46 13.18 24.20
CA ALA A 266 -4.28 13.67 24.92
C ALA A 266 -3.23 14.31 23.99
N HIS A 267 -3.13 13.82 22.75
CA HIS A 267 -2.23 14.37 21.71
C HIS A 267 -2.88 15.50 20.88
N GLY A 268 -4.05 16.00 21.29
CA GLY A 268 -4.69 17.16 20.66
C GLY A 268 -5.48 16.84 19.39
N VAL A 269 -5.73 15.55 19.09
CA VAL A 269 -6.59 15.16 17.97
C VAL A 269 -8.05 15.39 18.36
N ARG A 270 -8.77 16.14 17.52
CA ARG A 270 -10.21 16.33 17.65
C ARG A 270 -10.94 15.13 17.04
N VAL A 271 -11.81 14.46 17.79
CA VAL A 271 -12.57 13.30 17.28
C VAL A 271 -14.05 13.66 17.17
N LEU A 272 -14.63 13.48 15.97
CA LEU A 272 -16.03 13.74 15.67
C LEU A 272 -16.76 12.41 15.42
N PHE A 273 -17.64 12.03 16.34
CA PHE A 273 -18.49 10.85 16.24
C PHE A 273 -19.83 11.15 15.55
N GLY A 274 -20.47 10.10 15.02
CA GLY A 274 -21.79 10.21 14.36
C GLY A 274 -21.81 11.08 13.10
N ALA A 275 -20.65 11.50 12.60
CA ALA A 275 -20.52 12.41 11.47
C ALA A 275 -20.11 11.63 10.21
N ARG A 276 -20.82 11.85 9.10
CA ARG A 276 -20.51 11.26 7.80
C ARG A 276 -20.18 12.37 6.80
N VAL A 277 -19.15 12.14 6.00
CA VAL A 277 -18.83 13.00 4.87
C VAL A 277 -19.87 12.76 3.78
N THR A 278 -20.51 13.83 3.29
CA THR A 278 -21.61 13.77 2.30
C THR A 278 -21.20 14.25 0.91
N ARG A 279 -20.15 15.06 0.80
CA ARG A 279 -19.65 15.59 -0.49
C ARG A 279 -18.13 15.71 -0.48
N TRP A 280 -17.52 15.39 -1.62
CA TRP A 280 -16.12 15.60 -1.96
C TRP A 280 -15.95 15.48 -3.49
N PRO A 281 -15.11 16.27 -4.19
CA PRO A 281 -14.36 17.47 -3.75
C PRO A 281 -15.31 18.64 -3.40
N PRO A 282 -14.82 19.72 -2.75
CA PRO A 282 -15.63 20.93 -2.64
C PRO A 282 -16.04 21.42 -4.04
N PRO A 283 -17.24 22.04 -4.18
CA PRO A 283 -17.64 22.68 -5.43
C PRO A 283 -16.66 23.78 -5.86
#